data_AF-A0A7V8ZDE4-F1
#
_entry.id   AF-A0A7V8ZDE4-F1
#
_cell.length_a   1.000
_cell.length_b   1.000
_cell.length_c   1.000
_cell.angle_alpha   90.00
_cell.angle_beta   90.00
_cell.angle_gamma   90.00
#
_symmetry.space_group_name_H-M   'P 1'
#
loop_
_entity.id
_entity.type
_entity.pdbx_description
1 polymer ?
#
loop_
_entity_poly.entity_id
_entity_poly.type
_entity_poly.pdbx_seq_one_letter_code
_entity_poly.pdbx_strand_id
1 'polypeptide(L)'
;RELEAFAQFGSELDADTQATLARGERLVATLNQAELAPWKVEDQVAAIYSGTGGYLDRIKADRISAFHENMLQRLRSEESGLMDQLAGGDWSDEIEEKLGNAISEAIDDFGADFDVEGNPIEEGESDRITSEEERERGGRTAGAGEDASDDEGSDEPDEPDESGDSDEAGGADEKEPATA
;
A
#
# COMPACT_ATOMS: atom_id res chain seq x y z
N ARG A 1 13.06 -29.60 6.97
CA ARG A 1 14.10 -30.17 7.86
C ARG A 1 14.84 -31.37 7.24
N GLU A 2 14.19 -32.26 6.46
CA GLU A 2 14.91 -33.38 5.82
C GLU A 2 15.87 -32.94 4.69
N LEU A 3 15.53 -31.89 3.93
CA LEU A 3 16.37 -31.37 2.84
C LEU A 3 17.59 -30.57 3.32
N GLU A 4 17.50 -29.92 4.48
CA GLU A 4 18.58 -29.11 5.06
C GLU A 4 19.78 -29.99 5.48
N ALA A 5 19.49 -31.18 6.02
CA ALA A 5 20.51 -32.18 6.33
C ALA A 5 21.15 -32.80 5.08
N PHE A 6 20.46 -32.79 3.93
CA PHE A 6 20.98 -33.28 2.66
C PHE A 6 21.95 -32.28 2.00
N ALA A 7 21.71 -30.97 2.17
CA ALA A 7 22.57 -29.91 1.66
C ALA A 7 24.00 -29.91 2.26
N GLN A 8 24.19 -30.49 3.45
CA GLN A 8 25.52 -30.64 4.06
C GLN A 8 26.41 -31.70 3.40
N PHE A 9 25.89 -32.58 2.54
CA PHE A 9 26.60 -33.79 2.08
C PHE A 9 27.13 -33.79 0.63
N GLY A 10 26.81 -32.80 -0.21
CA GLY A 10 27.21 -32.89 -1.62
C GLY A 10 27.20 -31.56 -2.36
N SER A 11 28.24 -30.77 -2.12
CA SER A 11 28.94 -29.75 -2.95
C SER A 11 28.33 -29.05 -4.18
N GLU A 12 27.10 -29.26 -4.62
CA GLU A 12 26.42 -28.46 -5.65
C GLU A 12 24.92 -28.77 -5.55
N LEU A 13 24.20 -27.98 -4.77
CA LEU A 13 22.74 -28.05 -4.76
C LEU A 13 22.22 -27.44 -6.06
N ASP A 14 21.38 -28.17 -6.80
CA ASP A 14 20.66 -27.62 -7.95
C ASP A 14 19.83 -26.39 -7.54
N ALA A 15 19.66 -25.43 -8.45
CA ALA A 15 18.98 -24.16 -8.20
C ALA A 15 17.57 -24.35 -7.63
N ASP A 16 16.83 -25.36 -8.08
CA ASP A 16 15.49 -25.67 -7.56
C ASP A 16 15.53 -26.10 -6.10
N THR A 17 16.59 -26.82 -5.71
CA THR A 17 16.78 -27.25 -4.31
C THR A 17 17.17 -26.07 -3.44
N GLN A 18 18.00 -25.15 -3.94
CA GLN A 18 18.37 -23.92 -3.22
C GLN A 18 17.15 -23.04 -2.97
N ALA A 19 16.32 -22.81 -4.00
CA ALA A 19 15.07 -22.05 -3.88
C ALA A 19 14.12 -22.70 -2.86
N THR A 20 13.99 -24.03 -2.89
CA THR A 20 13.15 -24.77 -1.93
C THR A 20 13.63 -24.60 -0.49
N LEU A 21 14.95 -24.67 -0.26
CA LEU A 21 15.53 -24.46 1.07
C LEU A 21 15.35 -23.03 1.55
N ALA A 22 15.62 -22.05 0.68
CA ALA A 22 15.48 -20.65 0.99
C ALA A 22 14.02 -20.30 1.32
N ARG A 23 13.05 -20.85 0.58
CA ARG A 23 11.62 -20.71 0.92
C ARG A 23 11.28 -21.38 2.25
N GLY A 24 11.86 -22.56 2.51
CA GLY A 24 11.69 -23.26 3.79
C GLY A 24 12.20 -22.44 4.98
N GLU A 25 13.34 -21.78 4.85
CA GLU A 25 13.90 -20.89 5.86
C GLU A 25 12.96 -19.71 6.14
N ARG A 26 12.45 -19.07 5.07
CA ARG A 26 11.51 -17.96 5.17
C ARG A 26 10.19 -18.35 5.82
N LEU A 27 9.62 -19.51 5.47
CA LEU A 27 8.42 -20.03 6.11
C LEU A 27 8.60 -20.27 7.60
N VAL A 28 9.77 -20.75 8.03
CA VAL A 28 10.07 -20.90 9.46
C VAL A 28 10.15 -19.54 10.14
N ALA A 29 10.78 -18.55 9.49
CA ALA A 29 10.84 -17.18 10.01
C ALA A 29 9.44 -16.53 10.11
N THR A 30 8.55 -16.80 9.15
CA THR A 30 7.15 -16.34 9.17
C THR A 30 6.37 -16.84 10.38
N LEU A 31 6.66 -18.05 10.84
CA LEU A 31 6.00 -18.68 11.97
C LEU A 31 6.58 -18.23 13.33
N ASN A 32 7.67 -17.46 13.34
CA ASN A 32 8.22 -16.91 14.57
C ASN A 32 7.40 -15.69 15.01
N GLN A 33 6.93 -15.73 16.26
CA GLN A 33 6.18 -14.64 16.88
C GLN A 33 6.90 -14.14 18.13
N ALA A 34 6.81 -12.84 18.38
CA ALA A 34 7.31 -12.23 19.60
C ALA A 34 6.49 -12.70 20.82
N GLU A 35 7.15 -12.79 21.97
CA GLU A 35 6.49 -13.16 23.22
C GLU A 35 5.42 -12.11 23.58
N LEU A 36 4.27 -12.57 24.11
CA LEU A 36 3.15 -11.73 24.55
C LEU A 36 2.51 -10.87 23.43
N ALA A 37 2.77 -11.15 22.16
CA ALA A 37 2.17 -10.45 21.02
C ALA A 37 1.31 -11.40 20.15
N PRO A 38 0.19 -11.92 20.67
CA PRO A 38 -0.68 -12.77 19.87
C PRO A 38 -1.28 -12.00 18.69
N TRP A 39 -1.20 -12.60 17.51
CA TRP A 39 -1.82 -12.06 16.30
C TRP A 39 -3.30 -12.42 16.21
N LYS A 40 -4.10 -11.54 15.62
CA LYS A 40 -5.49 -11.88 15.30
C LYS A 40 -5.55 -12.84 14.10
N VAL A 41 -6.72 -13.39 13.82
CA VAL A 41 -6.86 -14.41 12.76
C VAL A 41 -6.54 -13.81 11.39
N GLU A 42 -7.05 -12.62 11.11
CA GLU A 42 -6.80 -11.87 9.88
C GLU A 42 -5.30 -11.60 9.65
N ASP A 43 -4.57 -11.27 10.72
CA ASP A 43 -3.12 -11.03 10.66
C ASP A 43 -2.35 -12.33 10.39
N GLN A 44 -2.77 -13.44 11.03
CA GLN A 44 -2.18 -14.76 10.80
C GLN A 44 -2.42 -15.22 9.36
N VAL A 45 -3.61 -14.98 8.81
CA VAL A 45 -3.92 -15.29 7.42
C VAL A 45 -3.03 -14.52 6.46
N ALA A 46 -2.89 -13.19 6.65
CA ALA A 46 -2.01 -12.37 5.82
C ALA A 46 -0.55 -12.83 5.87
N ALA A 47 -0.02 -13.12 7.06
CA ALA A 47 1.36 -13.57 7.23
C ALA A 47 1.63 -14.97 6.66
N ILE A 48 0.68 -15.90 6.79
CA ILE A 48 0.82 -17.23 6.20
C ILE A 48 0.74 -17.14 4.67
N TYR A 49 -0.22 -16.37 4.15
CA TYR A 49 -0.42 -16.18 2.73
C TYR A 49 0.83 -15.57 2.05
N SER A 50 1.45 -14.56 2.67
CA SER A 50 2.69 -13.96 2.16
C SER A 50 3.82 -15.00 2.03
N GLY A 51 3.95 -15.90 3.01
CA GLY A 51 4.96 -16.96 3.01
C GLY A 51 4.68 -18.08 2.02
N THR A 52 3.43 -18.53 1.89
CA THR A 52 3.07 -19.63 0.98
C THR A 52 2.97 -19.19 -0.48
N GLY A 53 2.59 -17.94 -0.73
CA GLY A 53 2.46 -17.35 -2.07
C GLY A 53 3.78 -17.01 -2.75
N GLY A 54 4.91 -17.12 -2.04
CA GLY A 54 6.24 -16.81 -2.59
C GLY A 54 6.57 -15.30 -2.60
N TYR A 55 5.74 -14.47 -2.00
CA TYR A 55 5.96 -13.02 -1.91
C TYR A 55 7.25 -12.69 -1.14
N LEU A 56 7.60 -13.50 -0.13
CA LEU A 56 8.79 -13.28 0.70
C LEU A 56 10.11 -13.68 0.01
N ASP A 57 10.09 -14.25 -1.20
CA ASP A 57 11.31 -14.74 -1.87
C ASP A 57 12.32 -13.59 -2.12
N ARG A 58 11.84 -12.34 -2.21
CA ARG A 58 12.65 -11.12 -2.37
C ARG A 58 13.17 -10.51 -1.07
N ILE A 59 12.84 -11.08 0.09
CA ILE A 59 13.24 -10.58 1.41
C ILE A 59 14.17 -11.61 2.08
N LYS A 60 15.21 -11.15 2.78
CA LYS A 60 16.07 -12.04 3.58
C LYS A 60 15.33 -12.56 4.82
N ALA A 61 15.65 -13.78 5.23
CA ALA A 61 14.91 -14.46 6.29
C ALA A 61 14.96 -13.74 7.65
N ASP A 62 16.07 -13.06 7.95
CA ASP A 62 16.27 -12.24 9.15
C ASP A 62 15.42 -10.95 9.16
N ARG A 63 15.04 -10.43 8.00
CA ARG A 63 14.19 -9.24 7.85
C ARG A 63 12.69 -9.54 7.87
N ILE A 64 12.27 -10.81 7.83
CA ILE A 64 10.85 -11.20 7.75
C ILE A 64 10.02 -10.69 8.92
N SER A 65 10.55 -10.73 10.16
CA SER A 65 9.82 -10.20 11.32
C SER A 65 9.52 -8.70 11.17
N ALA A 66 10.52 -7.91 10.75
CA ALA A 66 10.33 -6.47 10.54
C ALA A 66 9.37 -6.19 9.37
N PHE A 67 9.44 -6.99 8.30
CA PHE A 67 8.48 -6.90 7.20
C PHE A 67 7.06 -7.18 7.67
N HIS A 68 6.83 -8.23 8.47
CA HIS A 68 5.49 -8.55 8.98
C HIS A 68 4.92 -7.47 9.87
N GLU A 69 5.73 -6.86 10.74
CA GLU A 69 5.27 -5.73 11.56
C GLU A 69 4.81 -4.56 10.68
N ASN A 70 5.60 -4.20 9.67
CA ASN A 70 5.27 -3.12 8.73
C ASN A 70 4.02 -3.44 7.89
N MET A 71 3.98 -4.62 7.28
CA MET A 71 2.90 -5.08 6.41
C MET A 71 1.58 -5.20 7.18
N LEU A 72 1.58 -5.78 8.39
CA LEU A 72 0.38 -5.87 9.22
C LEU A 72 -0.10 -4.49 9.70
N GLN A 73 0.81 -3.57 10.02
CA GLN A 73 0.44 -2.20 10.36
C GLN A 73 -0.25 -1.51 9.18
N ARG A 74 0.30 -1.63 7.98
CA ARG A 74 -0.26 -1.06 6.76
C ARG A 74 -1.64 -1.63 6.43
N LEU A 75 -1.78 -2.96 6.43
CA LEU A 75 -3.06 -3.63 6.14
C LEU A 75 -4.16 -3.18 7.11
N ARG A 76 -3.82 -2.98 8.39
CA ARG A 76 -4.80 -2.48 9.38
C ARG A 76 -5.18 -1.02 9.18
N SER A 77 -4.27 -0.18 8.66
CA SER A 77 -4.53 1.25 8.46
C SER A 77 -5.18 1.58 7.13
N GLU A 78 -4.79 0.89 6.07
CA GLU A 78 -5.19 1.18 4.68
C GLU A 78 -6.30 0.24 4.20
N GLU A 79 -6.22 -1.03 4.61
CA GLU A 79 -7.10 -2.12 4.14
C GLU A 79 -7.98 -2.69 5.27
N SER A 80 -8.46 -1.82 6.16
CA SER A 80 -9.23 -2.27 7.33
C SER A 80 -10.48 -3.07 6.96
N GLY A 81 -11.14 -2.70 5.86
CA GLY A 81 -12.32 -3.43 5.36
C GLY A 81 -12.00 -4.84 4.87
N LEU A 82 -10.82 -5.03 4.25
CA LEU A 82 -10.32 -6.36 3.85
C LEU A 82 -10.00 -7.20 5.10
N MET A 83 -9.35 -6.59 6.10
CA MET A 83 -9.02 -7.26 7.35
C MET A 83 -10.27 -7.70 8.13
N ASP A 84 -11.34 -6.91 8.10
CA ASP A 84 -12.62 -7.28 8.72
C ASP A 84 -13.29 -8.47 8.00
N GLN A 85 -13.21 -8.54 6.66
CA GLN A 85 -13.70 -9.69 5.89
C GLN A 85 -12.92 -10.97 6.23
N LEU A 86 -11.59 -10.86 6.31
CA LEU A 86 -10.73 -11.97 6.71
C LEU A 86 -11.00 -12.42 8.15
N ALA A 87 -11.26 -11.49 9.07
CA ALA A 87 -11.66 -11.79 10.45
C ALA A 87 -13.01 -12.53 10.51
N GLY A 88 -13.92 -12.23 9.57
CA GLY A 88 -15.19 -12.94 9.36
C GLY A 88 -15.04 -14.36 8.79
N GLY A 89 -13.87 -14.70 8.26
CA GLY A 89 -13.60 -15.99 7.62
C GLY A 89 -13.97 -16.05 6.14
N ASP A 90 -14.17 -14.90 5.50
CA ASP A 90 -14.42 -14.83 4.06
C ASP A 90 -13.13 -15.07 3.29
N TRP A 91 -13.17 -15.98 2.32
CA TRP A 91 -12.09 -16.22 1.37
C TRP A 91 -12.68 -16.40 -0.02
N SER A 92 -12.45 -15.43 -0.89
CA SER A 92 -12.86 -15.43 -2.29
C SER A 92 -11.68 -15.01 -3.17
N ASP A 93 -11.75 -15.32 -4.46
CA ASP A 93 -10.70 -14.95 -5.41
C ASP A 93 -10.44 -13.42 -5.43
N GLU A 94 -11.47 -12.61 -5.20
CA GLU A 94 -11.34 -11.14 -5.10
C GLU A 94 -10.59 -10.70 -3.84
N ILE A 95 -10.84 -11.35 -2.69
CA ILE A 95 -10.12 -11.08 -1.43
C ILE A 95 -8.66 -11.50 -1.59
N GLU A 96 -8.42 -12.66 -2.20
CA GLU A 96 -7.09 -13.19 -2.45
C GLU A 96 -6.29 -12.25 -3.36
N GLU A 97 -6.87 -11.77 -4.45
CA GLU A 97 -6.24 -10.81 -5.37
C GLU A 97 -5.91 -9.49 -4.65
N LYS A 98 -6.85 -8.93 -3.88
CA LYS A 98 -6.62 -7.69 -3.11
C LYS A 98 -5.50 -7.86 -2.09
N LEU A 99 -5.51 -8.97 -1.34
CA LEU A 99 -4.49 -9.26 -0.35
C LEU A 99 -3.11 -9.43 -1.02
N GLY A 100 -3.05 -10.15 -2.14
CA GLY A 100 -1.83 -10.32 -2.92
C GLY A 100 -1.25 -9.00 -3.44
N ASN A 101 -2.11 -8.10 -3.94
CA ASN A 101 -1.69 -6.77 -4.40
C ASN A 101 -1.16 -5.93 -3.23
N ALA A 102 -1.90 -5.86 -2.11
CA ALA A 102 -1.47 -5.11 -0.93
C ALA A 102 -0.14 -5.62 -0.35
N ILE A 103 0.10 -6.94 -0.35
CA ILE A 103 1.37 -7.54 0.07
C ILE A 103 2.49 -7.20 -0.91
N SER A 104 2.23 -7.22 -2.21
CA SER A 104 3.23 -6.88 -3.23
C SER A 104 3.67 -5.42 -3.10
N GLU A 105 2.71 -4.50 -2.94
CA GLU A 105 2.98 -3.09 -2.67
C GLU A 105 3.77 -2.90 -1.37
N ALA A 106 3.40 -3.63 -0.30
CA ALA A 106 4.12 -3.57 0.96
C ALA A 106 5.59 -4.04 0.83
N ILE A 107 5.88 -5.00 -0.05
CA ILE A 107 7.26 -5.45 -0.31
C ILE A 107 8.06 -4.40 -1.06
N ASP A 108 7.47 -3.82 -2.09
CA ASP A 108 8.14 -2.79 -2.88
C ASP A 108 8.44 -1.55 -2.02
N ASP A 109 7.52 -1.16 -1.14
CA ASP A 109 7.71 -0.05 -0.19
C ASP A 109 8.68 -0.39 0.97
N PHE A 110 8.74 -1.65 1.40
CA PHE A 110 9.67 -2.10 2.45
C PHE A 110 11.12 -2.20 1.95
N GLY A 111 11.32 -2.32 0.64
CA GLY A 111 12.62 -2.46 -0.01
C GLY A 111 13.08 -3.92 -0.07
N ALA A 112 13.07 -4.47 -1.29
CA ALA A 112 13.55 -5.82 -1.57
C ALA A 112 15.05 -5.98 -1.28
N ASP A 113 15.46 -7.18 -0.85
CA ASP A 113 16.86 -7.59 -0.71
C ASP A 113 17.39 -8.30 -1.96
N PHE A 114 16.49 -8.94 -2.72
CA PHE A 114 16.82 -9.70 -3.92
C PHE A 114 16.07 -9.17 -5.15
N ASP A 115 16.73 -9.24 -6.30
CA ASP A 115 16.13 -8.96 -7.60
C ASP A 115 15.18 -10.12 -8.03
N VAL A 116 14.54 -9.97 -9.20
CA VAL A 116 13.65 -11.00 -9.76
C VAL A 116 14.37 -12.30 -10.14
N GLU A 117 15.70 -12.28 -10.22
CA GLU A 117 16.56 -13.43 -10.52
C GLU A 117 17.15 -14.07 -9.25
N GLY A 118 16.87 -13.50 -8.06
CA GLY A 118 17.32 -14.00 -6.76
C GLY A 118 18.73 -13.56 -6.36
N ASN A 119 19.34 -12.59 -7.07
CA ASN A 119 20.64 -12.05 -6.71
C ASN A 119 20.51 -10.98 -5.62
N PRO A 120 21.46 -10.89 -4.67
CA PRO A 120 21.45 -9.84 -3.67
C PRO A 120 21.66 -8.49 -4.34
N ILE A 121 20.77 -7.55 -4.04
CA ILE A 121 20.91 -6.15 -4.46
C ILE A 121 22.01 -5.50 -3.58
N GLU A 122 22.93 -4.72 -4.17
CA GLU A 122 24.07 -4.14 -3.44
C GLU A 122 23.60 -3.25 -2.27
N GLU A 123 24.32 -3.32 -1.13
CA GLU A 123 24.03 -2.53 0.08
C GLU A 123 24.05 -1.03 -0.24
N GLY A 124 22.86 -0.44 -0.33
CA GLY A 124 22.66 0.96 -0.72
C GLY A 124 21.45 1.20 -1.63
N GLU A 125 20.86 0.15 -2.21
CA GLU A 125 19.61 0.19 -2.97
C GLU A 125 18.40 -0.35 -2.17
N SER A 126 18.60 -1.21 -1.17
CA SER A 126 17.50 -1.65 -0.27
C SER A 126 16.96 -0.50 0.61
N ASP A 127 17.80 0.51 0.88
CA ASP A 127 17.41 1.79 1.52
C ASP A 127 16.85 2.82 0.52
N ARG A 128 16.74 2.47 -0.78
CA ARG A 128 16.33 3.38 -1.85
C ARG A 128 15.37 2.71 -2.84
N ILE A 129 14.13 2.49 -2.39
CA ILE A 129 12.98 2.96 -3.19
C ILE A 129 12.33 4.12 -2.44
N THR A 130 13.14 5.13 -2.23
CA THR A 130 12.66 6.48 -2.47
C THR A 130 13.78 7.17 -3.21
N SER A 131 13.73 7.14 -4.54
CA SER A 131 14.38 8.20 -5.28
C SER A 131 13.72 9.51 -4.80
N GLU A 132 14.56 10.47 -4.47
CA GLU A 132 14.20 11.83 -4.03
C GLU A 132 13.22 12.57 -4.96
N GLU A 133 12.79 11.98 -6.08
CA GLU A 133 11.85 12.58 -7.05
C GLU A 133 10.36 12.39 -6.70
N GLU A 134 9.96 11.43 -5.85
CA GLU A 134 8.54 11.28 -5.46
C GLU A 134 8.18 11.97 -4.15
N ARG A 135 9.15 12.26 -3.28
CA ARG A 135 8.94 13.09 -2.08
C ARG A 135 8.68 14.57 -2.40
N GLU A 136 8.96 15.01 -3.62
CA GLU A 136 8.62 16.35 -4.12
C GLU A 136 7.30 16.41 -4.91
N ARG A 137 6.57 15.30 -5.08
CA ARG A 137 5.17 15.36 -5.54
C ARG A 137 4.30 15.76 -4.35
N GLY A 138 4.22 17.08 -4.17
CA GLY A 138 3.45 17.77 -3.15
C GLY A 138 2.08 17.14 -2.91
N GLY A 139 1.78 16.99 -1.62
CA GLY A 139 0.50 16.50 -1.13
C GLY A 139 -0.66 17.25 -1.77
N ARG A 140 -1.60 16.51 -2.34
CA ARG A 140 -2.89 17.08 -2.72
C ARG A 140 -3.73 17.26 -1.46
N THR A 141 -3.55 18.40 -0.81
CA THR A 141 -4.57 18.98 0.07
C THR A 141 -4.93 20.38 -0.43
N ALA A 142 -6.16 20.49 -0.92
CA ALA A 142 -7.03 21.67 -0.92
C ALA A 142 -6.58 22.99 -1.59
N GLY A 143 -7.27 23.33 -2.70
CA GLY A 143 -8.14 24.50 -2.79
C GLY A 143 -7.54 25.88 -3.10
N ALA A 144 -8.13 26.53 -4.12
CA ALA A 144 -8.09 27.97 -4.45
C ALA A 144 -6.70 28.53 -4.80
N GLY A 145 -6.43 29.02 -6.01
CA GLY A 145 -7.09 30.15 -6.67
C GLY A 145 -6.05 31.27 -6.80
N GLU A 146 -5.98 31.91 -7.98
CA GLU A 146 -5.20 33.13 -8.28
C GLU A 146 -3.67 32.86 -8.51
N ASP A 147 -2.95 33.39 -9.51
CA ASP A 147 -3.16 34.54 -10.38
C ASP A 147 -2.18 34.51 -11.59
N ALA A 148 -2.58 35.23 -12.66
CA ALA A 148 -1.86 35.93 -13.74
C ALA A 148 -0.54 35.42 -14.38
N SER A 149 -0.55 35.38 -15.73
CA SER A 149 0.14 36.38 -16.60
C SER A 149 -0.12 36.02 -18.07
N ASP A 150 -0.83 36.87 -18.82
CA ASP A 150 -0.29 37.78 -19.86
C ASP A 150 -0.02 37.12 -21.23
N ASP A 151 -0.88 37.44 -22.20
CA ASP A 151 -0.52 37.54 -23.62
C ASP A 151 -1.44 38.56 -24.32
N GLU A 152 -0.87 39.30 -25.27
CA GLU A 152 -1.11 40.72 -25.56
C GLU A 152 -2.34 41.06 -26.46
N GLY A 153 -2.87 42.28 -26.25
CA GLY A 153 -3.04 43.25 -27.35
C GLY A 153 -4.43 43.48 -27.95
N SER A 154 -5.12 44.54 -27.53
CA SER A 154 -5.62 45.65 -28.40
C SER A 154 -6.34 46.75 -27.61
N ASP A 155 -5.82 47.99 -27.74
CA ASP A 155 -6.47 49.32 -27.74
C ASP A 155 -8.03 49.34 -27.82
N GLU A 156 -8.82 50.23 -27.20
CA GLU A 156 -8.69 51.62 -26.69
C GLU A 156 -9.94 51.93 -25.77
N PRO A 157 -10.04 53.10 -25.09
CA PRO A 157 -10.79 53.28 -23.83
C PRO A 157 -12.12 54.08 -23.88
N ASP A 158 -12.69 54.25 -22.67
CA ASP A 158 -13.61 55.30 -22.17
C ASP A 158 -15.14 55.15 -22.36
N GLU A 159 -15.90 54.96 -21.27
CA GLU A 159 -16.58 56.02 -20.48
C GLU A 159 -17.34 55.40 -19.27
N PRO A 160 -17.56 56.13 -18.14
CA PRO A 160 -18.30 55.64 -16.98
C PRO A 160 -19.70 56.25 -16.79
N ASP A 161 -20.48 55.56 -15.95
CA ASP A 161 -21.66 56.00 -15.18
C ASP A 161 -23.01 56.01 -15.91
N GLU A 162 -23.97 55.19 -15.44
CA GLU A 162 -25.27 55.70 -15.00
C GLU A 162 -25.95 54.71 -14.02
N SER A 163 -26.43 55.31 -12.94
CA SER A 163 -27.37 54.85 -11.92
C SER A 163 -28.61 54.08 -12.42
N GLY A 164 -29.10 53.15 -11.60
CA GLY A 164 -30.40 52.50 -11.78
C GLY A 164 -30.91 51.87 -10.47
N ASP A 165 -31.61 52.69 -9.70
CA ASP A 165 -32.33 52.44 -8.45
C ASP A 165 -33.61 51.60 -8.64
N SER A 166 -34.27 51.27 -7.50
CA SER A 166 -35.63 50.69 -7.30
C SER A 166 -35.68 49.15 -7.14
N ASP A 167 -35.90 48.64 -5.92
CA ASP A 167 -37.20 48.43 -5.22
C ASP A 167 -37.91 47.16 -5.75
N GLU A 168 -38.60 46.29 -5.01
CA GLU A 168 -39.08 46.23 -3.63
C GLU A 168 -39.80 44.85 -3.49
N ALA A 169 -39.78 44.25 -2.28
CA ALA A 169 -40.71 43.26 -1.69
C ALA A 169 -41.13 41.98 -2.48
N GLY A 170 -41.33 40.80 -1.88
CA GLY A 170 -41.46 40.39 -0.49
C GLY A 170 -42.18 39.03 -0.40
N GLY A 171 -42.14 38.40 0.80
CA GLY A 171 -42.97 37.25 1.25
C GLY A 171 -42.49 35.86 0.80
N ALA A 172 -41.97 34.94 1.64
CA ALA A 172 -42.55 34.34 2.87
C ALA A 172 -43.98 33.82 2.62
N ASP A 173 -44.42 32.63 2.98
CA ASP A 173 -43.89 31.47 3.69
C ASP A 173 -45.03 30.41 3.63
N GLU A 174 -44.71 29.18 3.99
CA GLU A 174 -45.63 28.18 4.57
C GLU A 174 -46.63 27.36 3.71
N LYS A 175 -46.40 26.04 3.87
CA LYS A 175 -47.35 24.97 4.24
C LYS A 175 -48.06 24.15 3.15
N GLU A 176 -47.51 22.94 2.98
CA GLU A 176 -48.26 21.68 2.88
C GLU A 176 -49.22 21.46 4.08
N PRO A 177 -49.96 20.33 4.21
CA PRO A 177 -50.41 19.32 3.23
C PRO A 177 -51.92 19.04 3.34
N ALA A 178 -52.51 18.29 2.39
CA ALA A 178 -53.66 17.40 2.66
C ALA A 178 -54.02 16.49 1.47
N THR A 179 -53.77 15.18 1.67
CA THR A 179 -54.71 14.05 1.49
C THR A 179 -55.75 14.05 0.36
N ALA A 180 -55.75 12.98 -0.44
CA ALA A 180 -56.76 11.90 -0.36
C ALA A 180 -56.27 10.65 -1.09
#